data_AF-A0A2G2NV76-F1
#
_entry.id   AF-A0A2G2NV76-F1
#
_cell.length_a   1.000
_cell.length_b   1.000
_cell.length_c   1.000
_cell.angle_alpha   90.00
_cell.angle_beta   90.00
_cell.angle_gamma   90.00
#
_symmetry.space_group_name_H-M   'P 1'
#
loop_
_entity.id
_entity.type
_entity.pdbx_description
1 polymer ?
#
loop_
_entity_poly.entity_id
_entity_poly.type
_entity_poly.pdbx_seq_one_letter_code
_entity_poly.pdbx_strand_id
1 'polypeptide(L)' 'MNKANSFTLIILLVLTITASVISNSSSSSVKMAILGVASLKFIGVAFQFMELKKAHIFWKSSLLFFLTLFSILIWAII' A
#
# COMPACT_ATOMS: atom_id res chain seq x y z
N MET A 1 0.37 0.03 -22.98
CA MET A 1 0.66 0.22 -21.54
C MET A 1 1.68 1.36 -21.39
N ASN A 2 1.39 2.38 -20.58
CA ASN A 2 2.38 3.44 -20.31
C ASN A 2 3.58 2.86 -19.56
N LYS A 3 4.80 3.29 -19.90
CA LYS A 3 6.06 2.80 -19.32
C LYS A 3 6.08 2.89 -17.78
N ALA A 4 5.43 3.92 -17.24
CA ALA A 4 5.28 4.15 -15.82
C ALA A 4 4.40 3.08 -15.12
N ASN A 5 3.33 2.60 -15.76
CA ASN A 5 2.45 1.57 -15.19
C ASN A 5 3.17 0.21 -15.12
N SER A 6 3.96 -0.14 -16.14
CA SER A 6 4.75 -1.37 -16.12
C SER A 6 5.77 -1.38 -14.98
N PHE A 7 6.39 -0.24 -14.68
CA PHE A 7 7.31 -0.13 -13.54
C PHE A 7 6.60 -0.34 -12.20
N THR A 8 5.41 0.25 -12.01
CA THR A 8 4.63 0.06 -10.79
C THR A 8 4.16 -1.38 -10.61
N LEU A 9 3.84 -2.10 -11.69
CA LEU A 9 3.53 -3.54 -11.62
C LEU A 9 4.71 -4.35 -11.06
N ILE A 10 5.94 -4.07 -11.54
CA ILE A 10 7.14 -4.75 -11.06
C ILE A 10 7.35 -4.50 -9.56
N ILE A 11 7.16 -3.25 -9.11
CA ILE A 11 7.23 -2.90 -7.68
C ILE A 11 6.19 -3.66 -6.87
N LEU A 12 4.93 -3.72 -7.34
CA LEU A 12 3.86 -4.43 -6.64
C LEU A 12 4.12 -5.94 -6.56
N LEU A 13 4.74 -6.52 -7.58
CA LEU A 13 5.18 -7.91 -7.59
C LEU A 13 6.24 -8.17 -6.52
N VAL A 14 7.28 -7.34 -6.45
CA VAL A 14 8.32 -7.43 -5.41
C VAL A 14 7.73 -7.27 -4.01
N LEU A 15 6.82 -6.31 -3.82
CA LEU A 15 6.10 -6.13 -2.55
C LEU A 15 5.23 -7.35 -2.19
N THR A 16 4.73 -8.10 -3.16
CA THR A 16 3.94 -9.31 -2.92
C THR A 16 4.81 -10.48 -2.50
N ILE A 17 5.95 -10.67 -3.15
CA ILE A 17 6.92 -11.72 -2.80
C ILE A 17 7.48 -11.48 -1.39
N THR A 18 7.85 -10.23 -1.08
CA THR A 18 8.34 -9.87 0.26
C THR A 18 7.29 -10.10 1.34
N ALA A 19 6.02 -9.72 1.10
CA ALA A 19 4.93 -10.02 2.02
C ALA A 19 4.76 -11.53 2.25
N SER A 20 4.87 -12.34 1.19
CA SER A 20 4.79 -13.81 1.29
C SER A 20 5.89 -14.39 2.16
N VAL A 21 7.14 -13.94 1.98
CA VAL A 21 8.28 -14.39 2.79
C VAL A 21 8.11 -14.00 4.25
N ILE A 22 7.67 -12.77 4.51
CA ILE A 22 7.46 -12.23 5.85
C ILE A 22 6.32 -12.97 6.58
N SER A 23 5.26 -13.38 5.85
CA SER A 23 4.07 -14.03 6.43
C SER A 23 4.32 -15.38 7.10
N ASN A 24 5.46 -16.01 6.87
CA ASN A 24 5.79 -17.33 7.44
C ASN A 24 6.14 -17.27 8.94
N SER A 25 6.13 -16.09 9.55
CA SER A 25 6.44 -15.90 10.97
C SER A 25 5.26 -15.28 11.71
N SER A 26 4.89 -15.81 12.87
CA SER A 26 3.67 -15.45 13.60
C SER A 26 3.86 -14.33 14.64
N SER A 27 5.00 -13.63 14.61
CA SER A 27 5.30 -12.61 15.61
C SER A 27 4.47 -11.32 15.42
N SER A 28 4.23 -10.59 16.50
CA SER A 28 3.50 -9.31 16.44
C SER A 28 4.18 -8.30 15.52
N SER A 29 5.51 -8.32 15.46
CA SER A 29 6.31 -7.48 14.57
C SER A 29 6.05 -7.76 13.10
N VAL A 30 5.71 -9.01 12.75
CA VAL A 30 5.39 -9.41 11.37
C VAL A 30 4.05 -8.86 10.93
N LYS A 31 3.06 -8.86 11.82
CA LYS A 31 1.75 -8.25 11.54
C LYS A 31 1.89 -6.75 11.21
N MET A 32 2.71 -6.02 11.97
CA MET A 32 3.04 -4.62 11.68
C MET A 32 3.79 -4.44 10.36
N ALA A 33 4.75 -5.32 10.04
CA ALA A 33 5.47 -5.29 8.77
C ALA A 33 4.52 -5.49 7.58
N ILE A 34 3.58 -6.46 7.67
CA ILE A 34 2.58 -6.72 6.64
C ILE A 34 1.65 -5.52 6.46
N LEU A 35 1.23 -4.87 7.54
CA LEU A 35 0.43 -3.63 7.48
C LEU A 35 1.16 -2.52 6.70
N GLY A 36 2.46 -2.35 6.96
CA GLY A 36 3.30 -1.37 6.25
C GLY A 36 3.41 -1.69 4.76
N VAL A 37 3.68 -2.96 4.41
CA VAL A 37 3.74 -3.41 3.01
C VAL A 37 2.39 -3.24 2.31
N ALA A 38 1.28 -3.56 2.97
CA ALA A 38 -0.06 -3.38 2.43
C ALA A 38 -0.39 -1.91 2.17
N SER A 39 -0.01 -1.02 3.08
CA SER A 39 -0.18 0.44 2.94
C SER A 39 0.58 0.98 1.72
N LEU A 40 1.84 0.54 1.53
CA LEU A 40 2.64 0.90 0.36
C LEU A 40 2.02 0.40 -0.95
N LYS A 41 1.49 -0.84 -0.97
CA LYS A 41 0.78 -1.37 -2.15
C LYS A 41 -0.45 -0.52 -2.48
N PHE A 42 -1.23 -0.14 -1.47
CA PHE A 42 -2.42 0.69 -1.65
C PHE A 42 -2.08 2.04 -2.29
N ILE A 43 -1.04 2.73 -1.81
CA ILE A 43 -0.58 4.00 -2.39
C ILE A 43 -0.13 3.80 -3.85
N GLY A 44 0.67 2.76 -4.11
CA GLY A 44 1.14 2.44 -5.47
C GLY A 44 -0.01 2.20 -6.45
N VAL A 45 -1.06 1.50 -6.02
CA VAL A 45 -2.26 1.25 -6.82
C VAL A 45 -3.05 2.53 -7.03
N ALA A 46 -3.35 3.25 -5.95
CA ALA A 46 -4.14 4.47 -5.99
C ALA A 46 -3.51 5.54 -6.89
N PHE A 47 -2.23 5.85 -6.72
CA PHE A 47 -1.61 6.94 -7.48
C PHE A 47 -1.32 6.60 -8.94
N GLN A 48 -1.02 5.34 -9.27
CA GLN A 48 -0.63 4.96 -10.63
C GLN A 48 -1.76 4.33 -11.46
N PHE A 49 -2.60 3.48 -10.87
CA PHE A 49 -3.65 2.78 -11.62
C PHE A 49 -5.00 3.49 -11.55
N MET A 50 -5.31 4.19 -10.45
CA MET A 50 -6.51 5.01 -10.35
C MET A 50 -6.31 6.45 -10.87
N GLU A 51 -5.18 6.71 -11.55
CA GLU A 51 -4.80 8.02 -12.08
C GLU A 51 -4.91 9.19 -11.10
N LEU A 52 -4.85 8.93 -9.78
CA LEU A 52 -4.97 9.98 -8.76
C LEU A 52 -3.89 11.04 -8.87
N LYS A 53 -2.78 10.78 -9.57
CA LYS A 53 -1.80 11.81 -9.97
C LYS A 53 -2.42 13.00 -10.68
N LYS A 54 -3.43 12.80 -11.54
CA LYS A 54 -4.13 13.87 -12.26
C LYS A 54 -5.32 14.45 -11.48
N ALA A 55 -5.73 13.81 -10.38
CA ALA A 55 -6.87 14.25 -9.60
C ALA A 55 -6.58 15.50 -8.77
N HIS A 56 -7.66 16.22 -8.43
CA HIS A 56 -7.61 17.37 -7.54
C HIS A 56 -6.97 17.01 -6.18
N ILE A 57 -6.36 18.02 -5.56
CA ILE A 57 -5.68 17.86 -4.27
C ILE A 57 -6.61 17.30 -3.18
N PHE A 58 -7.90 17.59 -3.28
CA PHE A 58 -8.95 17.03 -2.41
C PHE A 58 -8.94 15.50 -2.40
N TRP A 59 -8.93 14.85 -3.57
CA TRP A 59 -8.95 13.39 -3.69
C TRP A 59 -7.65 12.75 -3.19
N LYS A 60 -6.51 13.38 -3.48
CA LYS A 60 -5.20 12.93 -2.98
C LYS A 60 -5.15 12.98 -1.46
N SER A 61 -5.61 14.07 -0.86
CA SER A 61 -5.63 14.26 0.60
C SER A 61 -6.63 13.32 1.27
N SER A 62 -7.85 13.19 0.73
CA SER A 62 -8.87 12.30 1.26
C SER A 62 -8.42 10.84 1.28
N LEU A 63 -7.70 10.38 0.25
CA LEU A 63 -7.17 9.02 0.20
C LEU A 63 -6.04 8.81 1.21
N LEU A 64 -5.15 9.80 1.39
CA LEU A 64 -4.11 9.74 2.40
C LEU A 64 -4.70 9.68 3.82
N PHE A 65 -5.71 10.51 4.07
CA PHE A 65 -6.43 10.57 5.35
C PHE A 65 -7.15 9.26 5.67
N PHE A 66 -7.82 8.68 4.68
CA PHE A 66 -8.43 7.36 4.82
C PHE A 66 -7.38 6.29 5.17
N LEU A 67 -6.26 6.28 4.44
CA LEU A 67 -5.21 5.29 4.66
C LEU A 67 -4.59 5.40 6.06
N THR A 68 -4.31 6.60 6.55
CA THR A 68 -3.79 6.79 7.91
C THR A 68 -4.79 6.35 8.97
N LEU A 69 -6.06 6.74 8.86
CA LEU A 69 -7.10 6.29 9.79
C LEU A 69 -7.24 4.77 9.79
N PHE A 70 -7.28 4.16 8.61
CA PHE A 70 -7.40 2.71 8.47
C PHE A 70 -6.22 1.97 9.11
N SER A 71 -4.99 2.43 8.86
CA SER A 71 -3.79 1.85 9.47
C SER A 71 -3.76 2.00 10.99
N ILE A 72 -4.21 3.14 11.53
CA ILE A 72 -4.32 3.37 12.98
C ILE A 72 -5.36 2.42 13.59
N LEU A 73 -6.52 2.27 12.96
CA LEU A 73 -7.56 1.37 13.44
C LEU A 73 -7.07 -0.08 13.48
N ILE A 74 -6.38 -0.54 12.44
CA ILE A 74 -5.83 -1.90 12.43
C ILE A 74 -4.74 -2.05 13.48
N TRP A 75 -3.87 -1.05 13.65
CA TRP A 75 -2.85 -1.07 14.68
C TRP A 75 -3.43 -1.16 16.10
N ALA A 76 -4.60 -0.56 16.34
CA ALA A 76 -5.29 -0.67 17.62
C ALA A 76 -5.89 -2.07 17.89
N ILE A 77 -6.09 -2.89 16.85
CA ILE A 77 -6.71 -4.23 16.94
C ILE A 77 -5.65 -5.34 17.05
N ILE A 78 -4.49 -5.16 16.42
CA ILE A 78 -3.42 -6.17 16.27
C ILE A 78 -2.60 -6.37 17.54
#